data_AF-A0A961PB70-F1
#
_entry.id   AF-A0A961PB70-F1
#
_cell.length_a   1.000
_cell.length_b   1.000
_cell.length_c   1.000
_cell.angle_alpha   90.00
_cell.angle_beta   90.00
_cell.angle_gamma   90.00
#
_symmetry.space_group_name_H-M   'P 1'
#
loop_
_entity.id
_entity.type
_entity.pdbx_description
1 polymer ?
#
loop_
_entity_poly.entity_id
_entity_poly.type
_entity_poly.pdbx_seq_one_letter_code
_entity_poly.pdbx_strand_id
1 'polypeptide(L)' 'LSRELYDLFLDADRQYSCAYWAEGVETLEAAQLAKKRHIAAKLLLRPGNR' A
#
# COMPACT_ATOMS: atom_id res chain seq x y z
N LEU A 1 16.55 -13.67 -1.62
CA LEU A 1 16.40 -12.56 -0.66
C LEU A 1 15.60 -13.06 0.54
N SER A 2 15.94 -12.62 1.75
CA SER A 2 15.27 -13.06 2.98
C SER A 2 14.17 -12.09 3.40
N ARG A 3 13.25 -12.55 4.27
CA ARG A 3 12.13 -11.76 4.78
C ARG A 3 12.61 -10.59 5.64
N GLU A 4 13.64 -10.85 6.44
CA GLU A 4 14.24 -9.92 7.40
C GLU A 4 14.93 -8.75 6.68
N LEU A 5 15.50 -8.99 5.49
CA LEU A 5 16.08 -7.93 4.69
C LEU A 5 15.01 -6.90 4.27
N TYR A 6 13.82 -7.35 3.87
CA TYR A 6 12.73 -6.46 3.47
C TYR A 6 12.12 -5.68 4.63
N ASP A 7 12.24 -6.18 5.87
CA ASP A 7 11.79 -5.46 7.07
C ASP A 7 12.56 -4.17 7.34
N LEU A 8 13.77 -4.06 6.79
CA LEU A 8 14.62 -2.89 7.01
C LEU A 8 14.17 -1.67 6.19
N PHE A 9 13.39 -1.85 5.12
CA PHE A 9 13.11 -0.77 4.17
C PHE A 9 11.72 -0.75 3.55
N LEU A 10 10.91 -1.80 3.68
CA LEU A 10 9.51 -1.77 3.26
C LEU A 10 8.59 -1.30 4.39
N ASP A 11 7.38 -0.90 4.02
CA ASP A 11 6.32 -0.60 4.97
C ASP A 11 5.87 -1.85 5.75
N ALA A 12 5.08 -1.66 6.80
CA ALA A 12 4.60 -2.75 7.66
C ALA A 12 3.82 -3.85 6.90
N ASP A 13 3.14 -3.51 5.80
CA ASP A 13 2.44 -4.48 4.94
C ASP A 13 3.36 -5.12 3.89
N ARG A 14 4.67 -4.80 3.94
CA ARG A 14 5.75 -5.31 3.08
C ARG A 14 5.40 -5.20 1.60
N GLN A 15 4.84 -4.07 1.19
CA GLN A 15 4.38 -3.88 -0.18
C GLN A 15 5.56 -3.66 -1.13
N TYR A 16 6.04 -4.73 -1.74
CA TYR A 16 7.03 -4.65 -2.81
C TYR A 16 6.36 -4.38 -4.17
N SER A 17 5.75 -3.20 -4.28
CA SER A 17 5.06 -2.68 -5.47
C SER A 17 5.05 -1.15 -5.46
N CYS A 18 4.69 -0.52 -6.57
CA CYS A 18 4.56 0.93 -6.65
C CYS A 18 3.59 1.46 -5.58
N ALA A 19 3.93 2.57 -4.91
CA ALA A 19 3.04 3.29 -4.03
C ALA A 19 2.23 4.36 -4.81
N TYR A 20 1.23 4.97 -4.17
CA TYR A 20 0.44 6.06 -4.75
C TYR A 20 0.57 7.33 -3.90
N TRP A 21 1.11 8.39 -4.50
CA TRP A 21 1.43 9.65 -3.83
C TRP A 21 0.38 10.71 -4.19
N ALA A 22 -0.67 10.80 -3.38
CA ALA A 22 -1.65 11.88 -3.48
C ALA A 22 -1.11 13.18 -2.84
N GLU A 23 -1.76 14.30 -3.11
CA GLU A 23 -1.45 15.56 -2.43
C GLU A 23 -1.53 15.41 -0.91
N GLY A 24 -0.52 15.91 -0.19
CA GLY A 24 -0.40 15.80 1.26
C GLY A 24 0.08 14.44 1.80
N VAL A 25 0.44 13.49 0.94
CA VAL A 25 1.04 12.21 1.36
C VAL A 25 2.57 12.35 1.42
N GLU A 26 3.14 12.18 2.60
CA GLU A 26 4.57 12.40 2.86
C GLU A 26 5.33 11.14 3.30
N THR A 27 4.64 10.04 3.64
CA THR A 27 5.26 8.79 4.10
C THR A 27 4.96 7.62 3.18
N LEU A 28 5.87 6.64 3.14
CA LEU A 28 5.71 5.42 2.35
C LEU A 28 4.48 4.63 2.79
N GLU A 29 4.26 4.52 4.11
CA GLU A 29 3.11 3.84 4.70
C GLU A 29 1.80 4.48 4.24
N ALA A 30 1.74 5.82 4.26
CA ALA A 30 0.57 6.55 3.80
C ALA A 30 0.36 6.37 2.29
N ALA A 31 1.43 6.37 1.49
CA ALA A 31 1.36 6.15 0.05
C ALA A 31 0.91 4.72 -0.32
N GLN A 32 1.34 3.71 0.44
CA GLN A 32 0.89 2.32 0.24
C GLN A 32 -0.58 2.15 0.64
N LEU A 33 -1.02 2.79 1.72
CA LEU A 33 -2.42 2.81 2.10
C LEU A 33 -3.30 3.53 1.06
N ALA A 34 -2.83 4.69 0.56
CA ALA A 34 -3.52 5.45 -0.47
C ALA A 34 -3.66 4.62 -1.76
N LYS A 35 -2.62 3.87 -2.15
CA LYS A 35 -2.69 2.93 -3.28
C LYS A 35 -3.80 1.91 -3.12
N LYS A 36 -3.84 1.23 -1.96
CA LYS A 36 -4.86 0.20 -1.68
C LYS A 36 -6.27 0.78 -1.76
N ARG A 37 -6.49 1.97 -1.17
CA ARG A 37 -7.76 2.69 -1.25
C ARG A 37 -8.12 3.07 -2.69
N HIS A 38 -7.16 3.56 -3.46
CA HIS A 38 -7.35 3.97 -4.85
C HIS A 38 -7.78 2.79 -5.74
N ILE A 39 -7.15 1.62 -5.56
CA ILE A 39 -7.52 0.39 -6.28
C ILE A 39 -8.90 -0.11 -5.82
N ALA A 40 -9.15 -0.17 -4.51
CA ALA A 40 -10.43 -0.62 -3.97
C ALA A 40 -11.62 0.25 -4.45
N ALA A 41 -11.42 1.57 -4.54
CA ALA A 41 -12.42 2.49 -5.07
C ALA A 41 -12.73 2.23 -6.55
N LYS A 42 -11.69 1.98 -7.37
CA LYS A 42 -11.86 1.64 -8.80
C LYS A 42 -12.61 0.32 -9.01
N LEU A 43 -12.45 -0.62 -8.08
CA LEU A 43 -13.12 -1.92 -8.10
C LEU A 43 -14.52 -1.87 -7.44
N LEU A 44 -14.92 -0.74 -6.87
CA LEU A 44 -16.18 -0.58 -6.13
C LEU A 44 -16.38 -1.65 -5.04
N LEU A 45 -15.30 -2.02 -4.35
CA LEU A 45 -15.31 -3.09 -3.36
C LEU A 45 -16.23 -2.76 -2.19
N ARG A 46 -17.02 -3.76 -1.77
CA ARG A 46 -17.88 -3.73 -0.59
C ARG A 46 -17.48 -4.84 0.39
N PRO A 47 -17.74 -4.66 1.69
CA PRO A 47 -17.56 -5.74 2.67
C PRO A 47 -18.27 -7.02 2.21
N GLY A 48 -17.53 -8.14 2.19
CA GLY A 48 -18.05 -9.44 1.77
C GLY A 48 -17.79 -9.81 0.29
N ASN A 49 -17.24 -8.92 -0.53
CA ASN A 49 -16.76 -9.29 -1.87
C ASN A 49 -15.49 -10.17 -1.77
N ARG A 50 -15.33 -11.11 -2.70
CA ARG A 50 -14.22 -12.10 -2.76
C ARG A 50 -13.53 -12.05 -4.10
#